data_AF-A0A6L8BFK3-F1
#
_entry.id   AF-A0A6L8BFK3-F1
#
_cell.length_a   1.000
_cell.length_b   1.000
_cell.length_c   1.000
_cell.angle_alpha   90.00
_cell.angle_beta   90.00
_cell.angle_gamma   90.00
#
_symmetry.space_group_name_H-M   'P 1'
#
loop_
_entity.id
_entity.type
_entity.pdbx_description
1 polymer ?
#
loop_
_entity_poly.entity_id
_entity_poly.type
_entity_poly.pdbx_seq_one_letter_code
_entity_poly.pdbx_strand_id
1 'polypeptide(L)'
;MDTAGEAEAMGSLAAERWKELNRKKEARISARAMEQGMEQGMAQGRAEGLEFVLERLASRRFGADTGERLSALLAGVTERERLAAVGDAIIDCGTGAELLAAAERIVGGTN
;
A
#
# COMPACT_ATOMS: atom_id res chain seq x y z
N MET A 1 -43.95 30.02 35.00
CA MET A 1 -42.94 29.13 34.39
C MET A 1 -43.28 29.04 32.92
N ASP A 2 -42.44 29.63 32.08
CA ASP A 2 -42.66 29.74 30.64
C ASP A 2 -42.09 28.48 29.95
N THR A 3 -42.91 27.43 29.95
CA THR A 3 -42.54 26.10 29.47
C THR A 3 -42.36 26.02 27.95
N ALA A 4 -42.86 27.02 27.21
CA ALA A 4 -42.73 27.09 25.76
C ALA A 4 -41.34 27.57 25.35
N GLY A 5 -40.79 28.59 26.03
CA GLY A 5 -39.44 29.07 25.78
C GLY A 5 -38.34 28.05 26.14
N GLU A 6 -38.56 27.24 27.17
CA GLU A 6 -37.63 26.18 27.57
C GLU A 6 -37.55 25.04 26.54
N ALA A 7 -38.66 24.66 25.92
CA ALA A 7 -38.71 23.62 24.89
C ALA A 7 -38.00 24.06 23.59
N GLU A 8 -38.16 25.32 23.19
CA GLU A 8 -37.51 25.90 22.02
C GLU A 8 -35.98 26.03 22.23
N ALA A 9 -35.56 26.45 23.43
CA ALA A 9 -34.16 26.51 23.81
C ALA A 9 -33.50 25.12 23.81
N MET A 10 -34.16 24.08 24.34
CA MET A 10 -33.67 22.70 24.29
C MET A 10 -33.57 22.17 22.85
N GLY A 11 -34.52 22.52 21.97
CA GLY A 11 -34.48 22.16 20.55
C GLY A 11 -33.30 22.79 19.82
N SER A 12 -33.02 24.07 20.10
CA SER A 12 -31.84 24.77 19.57
C SER A 12 -30.52 24.15 20.06
N LEU A 13 -30.43 23.86 21.37
CA LEU A 13 -29.26 23.24 21.97
C LEU A 13 -28.99 21.82 21.41
N ALA A 14 -30.05 21.06 21.15
CA ALA A 14 -29.96 19.74 20.52
C ALA A 14 -29.47 19.84 19.06
N ALA A 15 -29.94 20.83 18.30
CA ALA A 15 -29.52 21.07 16.92
C ALA A 15 -28.05 21.50 16.83
N GLU A 16 -27.59 22.36 17.73
CA GLU A 16 -26.17 22.75 17.81
C GLU A 16 -25.28 21.56 18.16
N ARG A 17 -25.68 20.77 19.17
CA ARG A 17 -24.95 19.58 19.57
C ARG A 17 -24.87 18.55 18.44
N TRP A 18 -25.93 18.39 17.65
CA TRP A 18 -25.93 17.52 16.48
C TRP A 18 -24.96 17.99 15.40
N LYS A 19 -24.93 19.30 15.11
CA LYS A 19 -23.95 19.89 14.17
C LYS A 19 -22.50 19.68 14.64
N GLU A 20 -22.24 19.85 15.93
CA GLU A 20 -20.91 19.65 16.51
C GLU A 20 -20.47 18.18 16.42
N LEU A 21 -21.38 17.24 16.74
CA LEU A 21 -21.12 15.80 16.63
C LEU A 21 -20.81 15.39 15.18
N ASN A 22 -21.55 15.91 14.21
CA ASN A 22 -21.28 15.64 12.79
C ASN A 22 -19.91 16.19 12.38
N ARG A 23 -19.57 17.42 12.76
CA ARG A 23 -18.25 18.00 12.47
C ARG A 23 -17.11 17.15 13.05
N LYS A 24 -17.25 16.67 14.28
CA LYS A 24 -16.27 15.76 14.91
C LYS A 24 -16.18 14.42 14.18
N LYS A 25 -17.32 13.89 13.72
CA LYS A 25 -17.37 12.64 12.93
C LYS A 25 -16.66 12.80 11.59
N GLU A 26 -16.93 13.88 10.87
CA GLU A 26 -16.28 14.20 9.60
C GLU A 26 -14.77 14.37 9.75
N ALA A 27 -14.33 15.11 10.79
CA ALA A 27 -12.92 15.26 11.10
C ALA A 27 -12.24 13.91 11.37
N ARG A 28 -12.89 13.01 12.12
CA ARG A 28 -12.36 11.66 12.37
C ARG A 28 -12.27 10.81 11.12
N ILE A 29 -13.29 10.87 10.25
CA ILE A 29 -13.29 10.14 8.98
C ILE A 29 -12.17 10.65 8.08
N SER A 30 -12.02 11.97 7.98
CA SER A 30 -10.96 12.61 7.19
C SER A 30 -9.56 12.25 7.71
N ALA A 31 -9.34 12.31 9.03
CA ALA A 31 -8.06 11.92 9.63
C ALA A 31 -7.72 10.46 9.34
N ARG A 32 -8.68 9.54 9.49
CA ARG A 32 -8.48 8.12 9.20
C ARG A 32 -8.19 7.86 7.72
N ALA A 33 -8.90 8.54 6.82
CA ALA A 33 -8.65 8.42 5.39
C ALA A 33 -7.24 8.91 5.01
N MET A 34 -6.78 10.00 5.63
CA MET A 34 -5.43 10.51 5.41
C MET A 34 -4.34 9.56 5.92
N GLU A 35 -4.52 8.99 7.11
CA GLU A 35 -3.60 7.98 7.67
C GLU A 35 -3.50 6.75 6.77
N GLN A 36 -4.64 6.19 6.35
CA GLN A 36 -4.67 5.04 5.44
C GLN A 36 -4.02 5.35 4.09
N GLY A 37 -4.30 6.53 3.52
CA GLY A 37 -3.69 6.97 2.26
C GLY A 37 -2.17 7.12 2.36
N MET A 38 -1.67 7.62 3.49
CA MET A 38 -0.24 7.75 3.74
C MET A 38 0.44 6.40 3.90
N GLU A 39 -0.15 5.46 4.64
CA GLU A 39 0.37 4.10 4.79
C GLU A 39 0.43 3.36 3.45
N GLN A 40 -0.66 3.41 2.67
CA GLN A 40 -0.72 2.81 1.34
C GLN A 40 0.31 3.42 0.39
N GLY A 41 0.41 4.75 0.34
CA GLY A 41 1.39 5.44 -0.50
C GLY A 41 2.83 5.08 -0.13
N MET A 42 3.14 4.98 1.17
CA MET A 42 4.46 4.53 1.62
C MET A 42 4.74 3.06 1.29
N ALA A 43 3.74 2.19 1.39
CA ALA A 43 3.88 0.78 1.03
C ALA A 43 4.12 0.62 -0.48
N GLN A 44 3.33 1.31 -1.31
CA GLN A 44 3.49 1.30 -2.76
C GLN A 44 4.85 1.87 -3.18
N GLY A 45 5.26 3.02 -2.65
CA GLY A 45 6.56 3.62 -2.99
C GLY A 45 7.75 2.75 -2.59
N ARG A 46 7.64 1.98 -1.50
CA ARG A 46 8.67 0.98 -1.14
C ARG A 46 8.70 -0.19 -2.12
N ALA A 47 7.54 -0.68 -2.56
CA ALA A 47 7.44 -1.77 -3.53
C ALA A 47 8.02 -1.35 -4.89
N GLU A 48 7.60 -0.20 -5.43
CA GLU A 48 8.10 0.34 -6.70
C GLU A 48 9.62 0.56 -6.66
N GLY A 49 10.14 1.11 -5.55
CA GLY A 49 11.58 1.30 -5.38
C GLY A 49 12.37 -0.01 -5.33
N LEU A 50 11.81 -1.05 -4.70
CA LEU A 50 12.44 -2.36 -4.62
C LEU A 50 12.39 -3.08 -5.97
N GLU A 51 11.28 -3.03 -6.69
CA GLU A 51 11.12 -3.55 -8.05
C GLU A 51 12.18 -2.98 -8.99
N PHE A 52 12.35 -1.64 -8.99
CA PHE A 52 13.39 -0.97 -9.78
C PHE A 52 14.80 -1.46 -9.46
N VAL A 53 15.10 -1.66 -8.16
CA VAL A 53 16.41 -2.17 -7.75
C VAL A 53 16.62 -3.61 -8.22
N LEU A 54 15.61 -4.47 -8.10
CA LEU A 54 15.67 -5.87 -8.53
C LEU A 54 15.85 -5.98 -10.05
N GLU A 55 15.11 -5.21 -10.84
CA GLU A 55 15.30 -5.10 -12.30
C GLU A 55 16.73 -4.72 -12.63
N ARG A 56 17.27 -3.69 -11.97
CA ARG A 56 18.61 -3.19 -12.24
C ARG A 56 19.69 -4.20 -11.87
N LEU A 57 19.53 -4.92 -10.76
CA LEU A 57 20.46 -5.98 -10.34
C LEU A 57 20.42 -7.16 -11.33
N ALA A 58 19.24 -7.62 -11.71
CA ALA A 58 19.08 -8.69 -12.69
C ALA A 58 19.65 -8.29 -14.05
N SER A 59 19.39 -7.06 -14.50
CA SER A 59 19.96 -6.49 -15.73
C SER A 59 21.49 -6.48 -15.71
N ARG A 60 22.08 -6.09 -14.58
CA ARG A 60 23.53 -6.00 -14.42
C ARG A 60 24.21 -7.37 -14.39
N ARG A 61 23.57 -8.37 -13.78
CA ARG A 61 24.17 -9.70 -13.62
C ARG A 61 23.91 -10.62 -14.81
N PHE A 62 22.69 -10.62 -15.33
CA PHE A 62 22.23 -11.60 -16.32
C PHE A 62 21.88 -10.98 -17.68
N GLY A 63 21.94 -9.65 -17.79
CA GLY A 63 21.65 -8.91 -19.02
C GLY A 63 20.26 -8.26 -19.02
N ALA A 64 20.10 -7.24 -19.87
CA ALA A 64 18.91 -6.39 -19.92
C ALA A 64 17.60 -7.18 -20.13
N ASP A 65 17.60 -8.17 -21.03
CA ASP A 65 16.43 -9.01 -21.30
C ASP A 65 15.92 -9.75 -20.04
N THR A 66 16.83 -10.22 -19.19
CA THR A 66 16.45 -10.85 -17.91
C THR A 66 15.85 -9.83 -16.96
N GLY A 67 16.41 -8.62 -16.90
CA GLY A 67 15.88 -7.54 -16.07
C GLY A 67 14.48 -7.11 -16.47
N GLU A 68 14.24 -6.87 -17.76
CA GLU A 68 12.92 -6.50 -18.28
C GLU A 68 11.87 -7.58 -17.99
N ARG A 69 12.21 -8.85 -18.20
CA ARG A 69 11.32 -9.97 -17.90
C ARG A 69 11.06 -10.13 -16.41
N LEU A 70 12.06 -9.89 -15.56
CA LEU A 70 11.87 -9.90 -14.12
C LEU A 70 10.96 -8.76 -13.67
N SER A 71 11.18 -7.54 -14.18
CA SER A 71 10.33 -6.37 -13.90
C SER A 71 8.87 -6.68 -14.22
N ALA A 72 8.59 -7.25 -15.41
CA ALA A 72 7.25 -7.68 -15.78
C ALA A 72 6.62 -8.73 -14.83
N LEU A 73 7.43 -9.63 -14.25
CA LEU A 73 6.95 -10.61 -13.27
C LEU A 73 6.66 -10.00 -11.90
N LEU A 74 7.37 -8.93 -11.53
CA LEU A 74 7.23 -8.26 -10.24
C LEU A 74 6.19 -7.13 -10.25
N ALA A 75 5.71 -6.75 -11.43
CA ALA A 75 4.71 -5.69 -11.59
C ALA A 75 3.48 -5.92 -10.70
N GLY A 76 3.28 -5.05 -9.72
CA GLY A 76 2.17 -5.11 -8.77
C GLY A 76 2.38 -6.04 -7.57
N VAL A 77 3.53 -6.69 -7.43
CA VAL A 77 3.91 -7.44 -6.23
C VAL A 77 4.29 -6.45 -5.13
N THR A 78 3.56 -6.48 -4.02
CA THR A 78 3.77 -5.54 -2.89
C THR A 78 4.25 -6.23 -1.62
N GLU A 79 4.23 -7.56 -1.59
CA GLU A 79 4.69 -8.34 -0.44
C GLU A 79 6.22 -8.25 -0.31
N ARG A 80 6.67 -7.61 0.77
CA ARG A 80 8.10 -7.39 1.04
C ARG A 80 8.88 -8.71 1.07
N GLU A 81 8.31 -9.76 1.65
CA GLU A 81 8.94 -11.07 1.80
C GLU A 81 9.16 -11.74 0.44
N ARG A 82 8.21 -11.59 -0.50
CA ARG A 82 8.34 -12.11 -1.86
C ARG A 82 9.42 -11.36 -2.63
N LEU A 83 9.42 -10.02 -2.56
CA LEU A 83 10.44 -9.20 -3.21
C LEU A 83 11.84 -9.46 -2.62
N ALA A 84 11.96 -9.67 -1.31
CA ALA A 84 13.21 -10.05 -0.67
C ALA A 84 13.72 -11.41 -1.15
N ALA A 85 12.86 -12.43 -1.22
CA ALA A 85 13.22 -13.74 -1.73
C ALA A 85 13.67 -13.72 -3.20
N VAL A 86 13.11 -12.81 -4.01
CA VAL A 86 13.60 -12.57 -5.37
C VAL A 86 15.00 -11.95 -5.36
N GLY A 87 15.26 -11.01 -4.44
CA GLY A 87 16.60 -10.46 -4.21
C GLY A 87 17.63 -11.53 -3.88
N ASP A 88 17.29 -12.47 -3.01
CA ASP A 88 18.15 -13.61 -2.67
C ASP A 88 18.36 -14.53 -3.90
N ALA A 89 17.30 -14.81 -4.66
CA ALA A 89 17.39 -15.61 -5.89
C ALA A 89 18.31 -14.96 -6.94
N ILE A 90 18.34 -13.63 -7.05
CA ILE A 90 19.29 -12.91 -7.92
C ILE A 90 20.73 -13.24 -7.54
N ILE A 91 21.02 -13.45 -6.25
CA ILE A 91 22.35 -13.78 -5.73
C ILE A 91 22.67 -15.27 -5.96
N ASP A 92 21.72 -16.15 -5.70
CA ASP A 92 21.96 -17.60 -5.68
C ASP A 92 21.93 -18.26 -7.07
N CYS A 93 21.15 -17.74 -8.02
CA CYS A 93 21.02 -18.35 -9.34
C CYS A 93 22.26 -18.19 -10.22
N GLY A 94 22.65 -19.24 -10.95
CA GLY A 94 23.77 -19.22 -11.87
C GLY A 94 23.44 -18.51 -13.19
N THR A 95 22.17 -18.50 -13.60
CA THR A 95 21.72 -17.93 -14.87
C THR A 95 20.44 -17.10 -14.75
N GLY A 96 20.18 -16.24 -15.76
CA GLY A 96 18.95 -15.46 -15.82
C GLY A 96 17.70 -16.33 -15.99
N ALA A 97 17.80 -17.47 -16.69
CA ALA A 97 16.69 -18.41 -16.84
C ALA A 97 16.32 -19.08 -15.50
N GLU A 98 17.31 -19.45 -14.70
CA GLU A 98 17.10 -19.98 -13.35
C GLU A 98 16.43 -18.95 -12.43
N LEU A 99 16.88 -17.70 -12.52
CA LEU A 99 16.28 -16.59 -11.78
C LEU A 99 14.80 -16.41 -12.14
N LEU A 100 14.46 -16.34 -13.43
CA LEU A 100 13.08 -16.13 -13.87
C LEU A 100 12.17 -17.27 -13.40
N ALA A 101 12.62 -18.52 -13.50
CA ALA A 101 11.88 -19.68 -12.99
C ALA A 101 11.75 -19.68 -11.45
N ALA A 102 12.72 -19.11 -10.72
CA ALA A 102 12.60 -18.91 -9.28
C ALA A 102 11.61 -17.80 -8.94
N ALA A 103 11.69 -16.66 -9.63
CA ALA A 103 10.79 -15.53 -9.45
C ALA A 103 9.32 -15.91 -9.73
N GLU A 104 9.06 -16.66 -10.80
CA GLU A 104 7.72 -17.19 -11.12
C GLU A 104 7.15 -18.06 -9.99
N ARG A 105 7.97 -18.89 -9.33
CA ARG A 105 7.53 -19.69 -8.18
C ARG A 105 7.28 -18.85 -6.94
N ILE A 106 8.13 -17.86 -6.68
CA ILE A 106 8.01 -16.97 -5.52
C ILE A 106 6.75 -16.09 -5.66
N VAL A 107 6.52 -15.53 -6.85
CA VAL A 107 5.37 -14.67 -7.14
C VAL A 107 4.09 -15.49 -7.32
N GLY A 108 4.16 -16.62 -8.01
CA GLY A 108 3.03 -17.51 -8.28
C GLY A 108 2.62 -18.41 -7.10
N GLY A 109 3.38 -18.43 -6.00
CA GLY A 109 3.05 -19.16 -4.79
C GLY A 109 1.80 -18.62 -4.09
N THR A 110 0.64 -19.12 -4.50
CA THR A 110 -0.62 -19.01 -3.76
C THR A 110 -1.22 -20.40 -3.63
N ASN A 111 -0.82 -21.12 -2.57
CA ASN A 111 -1.72 -21.99 -1.81
C ASN A 111 -1.13 -22.22 -0.42
#